data_AF-A0A356NJN8-F1
#
_entry.id   AF-A0A356NJN8-F1
#
_cell.length_a   1.000
_cell.length_b   1.000
_cell.length_c   1.000
_cell.angle_alpha   90.00
_cell.angle_beta   90.00
_cell.angle_gamma   90.00
#
_symmetry.space_group_name_H-M   'P 1'
#
loop_
_entity.id
_entity.type
_entity.pdbx_description
1 polymer ?
#
loop_
_entity_poly.entity_id
_entity_poly.type
_entity_poly.pdbx_seq_one_letter_code
_entity_poly.pdbx_strand_id
1 'polypeptide(L)'
;GHYEGKSLNDPEVRKLFNRDYLKESDWYQERLVSKQNLDIQLWDNHVDYLQAFLEKKGYQEEARRLNISKKLDAARLEREKTSKADYLNFLDGTIGVQPMSVFSQ
;
A
#
# COMPACT_ATOMS: atom_id res chain seq x y z
N GLY A 1 -26.97 -6.21 -22.51
CA GLY A 1 -25.52 -5.99 -22.52
C GLY A 1 -24.83 -7.33 -22.51
N HIS A 2 -23.82 -7.52 -23.36
CA HIS A 2 -23.03 -8.74 -23.44
C HIS A 2 -21.57 -8.41 -23.15
N TYR A 3 -20.91 -9.24 -22.34
CA TYR A 3 -19.47 -9.19 -22.10
C TYR A 3 -18.86 -10.42 -22.74
N GLU A 4 -17.94 -10.25 -23.70
CA GLU A 4 -17.40 -11.37 -24.50
C GLU A 4 -18.48 -12.28 -25.13
N GLY A 5 -19.63 -11.69 -25.52
CA GLY A 5 -20.79 -12.44 -26.01
C GLY A 5 -21.63 -13.12 -24.91
N LYS A 6 -21.14 -13.20 -23.67
CA LYS A 6 -21.81 -13.81 -22.52
C LYS A 6 -22.79 -12.83 -21.87
N SER A 7 -23.87 -13.38 -21.30
CA SER A 7 -24.85 -12.61 -20.52
C SER A 7 -24.48 -12.57 -19.04
N LEU A 8 -25.15 -11.74 -18.25
CA LEU A 8 -24.97 -11.67 -16.79
C LEU A 8 -25.27 -12.99 -16.05
N ASN A 9 -26.05 -13.87 -16.67
CA ASN A 9 -26.41 -15.17 -16.08
C ASN A 9 -25.43 -16.29 -16.46
N ASP A 10 -24.44 -15.99 -17.30
CA ASP A 10 -23.44 -16.97 -17.69
C ASP A 10 -22.58 -17.37 -16.46
N PRO A 11 -22.43 -18.67 -16.17
CA PRO A 11 -21.61 -19.14 -15.04
C PRO A 11 -20.18 -18.61 -15.06
N GLU A 12 -19.59 -18.43 -16.24
CA GLU A 12 -18.23 -17.90 -16.39
C GLU A 12 -18.16 -16.43 -15.95
N VAL A 13 -19.18 -15.63 -16.28
CA VAL A 13 -19.27 -14.24 -15.82
C VAL A 13 -19.48 -14.19 -14.30
N ARG A 14 -20.32 -15.07 -13.74
CA ARG A 14 -20.55 -15.11 -12.28
C ARG A 14 -19.30 -15.56 -11.50
N LYS A 15 -18.49 -16.45 -12.07
CA LYS A 15 -17.24 -16.93 -11.46
C LYS A 15 -16.23 -15.81 -11.23
N LEU A 16 -16.18 -14.80 -12.11
CA LEU A 16 -15.31 -13.62 -11.95
C LEU A 16 -15.56 -12.85 -10.64
N PHE A 17 -16.75 -12.99 -10.04
CA PHE A 17 -17.13 -12.33 -8.79
C PHE A 17 -17.07 -13.26 -7.59
N ASN A 18 -16.59 -14.49 -7.75
CA ASN A 18 -16.33 -15.39 -6.64
C ASN A 18 -15.08 -14.93 -5.87
N ARG A 19 -15.19 -14.87 -4.54
CA ARG A 19 -14.11 -14.40 -3.65
C ARG A 19 -12.79 -15.14 -3.85
N ASP A 20 -12.83 -16.46 -3.99
CA ASP A 20 -11.61 -17.27 -4.09
C ASP A 20 -10.96 -17.07 -5.46
N TYR A 21 -11.78 -17.01 -6.53
CA TYR A 21 -11.32 -16.67 -7.87
C TYR A 21 -10.71 -15.25 -7.95
N LEU A 22 -11.31 -14.30 -7.23
CA LEU A 22 -10.78 -12.93 -7.11
C LEU A 22 -9.39 -12.94 -6.43
N LYS A 23 -9.23 -13.68 -5.33
CA LYS A 23 -7.96 -13.75 -4.59
C LYS A 23 -6.83 -14.42 -5.37
N GLU A 24 -7.15 -15.41 -6.19
CA GLU A 24 -6.20 -16.12 -7.04
C GLU A 24 -5.83 -15.36 -8.31
N SER A 25 -6.55 -14.29 -8.64
CA SER A 25 -6.32 -13.55 -9.87
C SER A 25 -5.06 -12.68 -9.82
N ASP A 26 -4.34 -12.61 -10.94
CA ASP A 26 -3.13 -11.79 -11.08
C ASP A 26 -3.39 -10.31 -10.79
N TRP A 27 -4.55 -9.79 -11.21
CA TRP A 27 -4.90 -8.39 -10.98
C TRP A 27 -5.07 -8.06 -9.49
N TYR A 28 -5.55 -9.01 -8.68
CA TYR A 28 -5.66 -8.81 -7.24
C TYR A 28 -4.27 -8.74 -6.60
N GLN A 29 -3.38 -9.66 -6.98
CA GLN A 29 -2.00 -9.65 -6.51
C GLN A 29 -1.27 -8.36 -6.89
N GLU A 30 -1.48 -7.85 -8.11
CA GLU A 30 -0.91 -6.57 -8.57
C GLU A 30 -1.36 -5.39 -7.69
N ARG A 31 -2.61 -5.39 -7.21
CA ARG A 31 -3.12 -4.36 -6.28
C ARG A 31 -2.45 -4.44 -4.91
N LEU A 32 -2.16 -5.63 -4.41
CA LEU A 32 -1.47 -5.80 -3.13
C LEU A 32 -0.01 -5.34 -3.23
N VAL A 33 0.68 -5.72 -4.31
CA VAL A 33 2.05 -5.25 -4.59
C VAL A 33 2.08 -3.73 -4.73
N SER A 34 1.13 -3.15 -5.48
CA SER A 34 1.01 -1.69 -5.61
C SER A 34 0.78 -1.02 -4.26
N LYS A 35 0.00 -1.65 -3.36
CA LYS A 35 -0.26 -1.12 -2.02
C LYS A 35 0.98 -1.16 -1.14
N GLN A 36 1.75 -2.24 -1.20
CA GLN A 36 3.03 -2.36 -0.50
C GLN A 36 4.00 -1.26 -0.96
N ASN A 37 4.15 -1.06 -2.26
CA ASN A 37 5.04 -0.02 -2.81
C ASN A 37 4.62 1.38 -2.36
N LEU A 38 3.33 1.68 -2.39
CA LEU A 38 2.80 2.95 -1.90
C LEU A 38 3.07 3.15 -0.41
N ASP A 39 2.90 2.10 0.41
CA ASP A 39 3.16 2.16 1.84
C ASP A 39 4.65 2.38 2.14
N ILE A 40 5.55 1.70 1.42
CA ILE A 40 6.99 1.93 1.54
C ILE A 40 7.30 3.40 1.25
N GLN A 41 6.80 3.94 0.13
CA GLN A 41 7.03 5.34 -0.23
C GLN A 41 6.45 6.31 0.81
N LEU A 42 5.26 6.03 1.35
CA LEU A 42 4.65 6.83 2.40
C LEU A 42 5.52 6.88 3.66
N TRP A 43 6.02 5.73 4.10
CA TRP A 43 6.86 5.65 5.29
C TRP A 43 8.25 6.24 5.09
N ASP A 44 8.85 6.07 3.91
CA ASP A 44 10.10 6.77 3.55
C ASP A 44 9.90 8.29 3.65
N ASN A 45 8.82 8.83 3.08
CA ASN A 45 8.49 10.26 3.19
C ASN A 45 8.30 10.72 4.66
N HIS A 46 7.69 9.87 5.50
CA HIS A 46 7.54 10.17 6.93
C HIS A 46 8.90 10.22 7.65
N VAL A 47 9.79 9.26 7.36
CA VAL A 47 11.15 9.23 7.91
C VAL A 47 11.90 10.50 7.53
N ASP A 48 11.90 10.86 6.25
CA ASP A 48 12.59 12.04 5.73
C ASP A 48 12.08 13.33 6.37
N TYR A 49 10.75 13.48 6.45
CA TYR A 49 10.14 14.67 7.05
C TYR A 49 10.47 14.82 8.54
N LEU A 50 10.35 13.72 9.31
CA LEU A 50 10.61 13.75 10.75
C LEU A 50 12.10 13.99 11.04
N GLN A 51 13.00 13.41 10.24
CA GLN A 51 14.43 13.66 10.35
C GLN A 51 14.76 15.12 10.03
N ALA A 52 14.25 15.66 8.92
CA ALA A 52 14.45 17.07 8.56
C ALA A 52 13.91 18.03 9.65
N PHE A 53 12.79 17.69 10.30
CA PHE A 53 12.25 18.48 11.40
C PHE A 53 13.18 18.51 12.62
N LEU A 54 13.82 17.39 12.96
CA LEU A 54 14.79 17.31 14.06
C LEU A 54 16.05 18.14 13.81
N GLU A 55 16.45 18.28 12.54
CA GLU A 55 17.64 19.03 12.14
C GLU A 55 17.39 20.55 12.06
N LYS A 56 16.14 21.00 12.19
CA LYS A 56 15.78 22.42 12.09
C LYS A 56 16.30 23.21 13.30
N LYS A 57 17.20 24.16 13.03
CA LYS A 57 17.75 25.07 14.04
C LYS A 57 16.63 25.88 14.72
N GLY A 58 16.64 25.93 16.05
CA GLY A 58 15.67 26.66 16.86
C GLY A 58 14.40 25.88 17.21
N TYR A 59 14.24 24.64 16.73
CA TYR A 59 13.06 23.81 16.96
C TYR A 59 13.29 22.67 17.96
N GLN A 60 14.43 22.66 18.67
CA GLN A 60 14.81 21.55 19.55
C GLN A 60 13.84 21.34 20.72
N GLU A 61 13.35 22.43 21.33
CA GLU A 61 12.37 22.34 22.42
C GLU A 61 11.03 21.79 21.92
N GLU A 62 10.58 22.30 20.77
CA GLU A 62 9.33 21.87 20.15
C GLU A 62 9.40 20.40 19.69
N ALA A 63 10.54 19.99 19.12
CA ALA A 63 10.77 18.60 18.74
C ALA A 63 10.76 17.65 19.94
N ARG A 64 11.28 18.10 21.09
CA ARG A 64 11.20 17.36 22.36
C ARG A 64 9.76 17.30 22.86
N ARG A 65 9.05 18.43 22.89
CA ARG A 65 7.64 18.54 23.34
C ARG A 65 6.71 17.62 22.52
N LEU A 66 6.93 17.54 21.21
CA LEU A 66 6.14 16.74 20.29
C LEU A 66 6.62 15.28 20.17
N ASN A 67 7.67 14.88 20.90
CA ASN A 67 8.28 13.55 20.87
C ASN A 67 8.65 13.09 19.45
N ILE A 68 9.26 13.99 18.64
CA ILE A 68 9.54 13.71 17.23
C ILE A 68 10.52 12.54 17.05
N SER A 69 11.52 12.40 17.93
CA SER A 69 12.44 11.26 17.90
C SER A 69 11.71 9.91 18.01
N LYS A 70 10.75 9.80 18.94
CA LYS A 70 9.97 8.56 19.11
C LYS A 70 9.09 8.27 17.88
N LYS A 71 8.56 9.31 17.24
CA LYS A 71 7.80 9.15 15.99
C LYS A 71 8.69 8.72 14.84
N LEU A 72 9.92 9.23 14.76
CA LEU A 72 10.91 8.80 13.76
C LEU A 72 11.26 7.32 13.94
N ASP A 73 11.49 6.86 15.17
CA ASP A 73 11.77 5.45 15.44
C ASP A 73 10.60 4.55 15.03
N ALA A 74 9.36 4.95 15.34
CA ALA A 74 8.16 4.23 14.91
C ALA A 74 8.02 4.22 13.37
N ALA A 75 8.26 5.34 12.70
CA ALA A 75 8.20 5.42 11.24
C ALA A 75 9.24 4.51 10.58
N ARG A 76 10.46 4.44 11.12
CA ARG A 76 11.51 3.52 10.64
C ARG A 76 11.12 2.06 10.82
N LEU A 77 10.49 1.71 11.94
CA LEU A 77 9.99 0.36 12.18
C LEU A 77 8.88 -0.03 11.19
N GLU A 78 7.92 0.87 10.96
CA GLU A 78 6.86 0.62 9.99
C GLU A 78 7.40 0.53 8.57
N ARG A 79 8.33 1.40 8.17
CA ARG A 79 9.06 1.31 6.91
C ARG A 79 9.72 -0.05 6.70
N GLU A 80 10.39 -0.56 7.73
CA GLU A 80 11.03 -1.88 7.67
C GLU A 80 9.99 -2.99 7.51
N LYS A 81 8.90 -2.94 8.29
CA LYS A 81 7.80 -3.92 8.21
C LYS A 81 7.17 -3.95 6.82
N THR A 82 6.82 -2.80 6.26
CA THR A 82 6.16 -2.72 4.95
C THR A 82 7.07 -3.16 3.82
N SER A 83 8.39 -3.06 3.98
CA SER A 83 9.37 -3.51 3.00
C SER A 83 9.56 -5.04 2.94
N LYS A 84 9.03 -5.80 3.91
CA LYS A 84 9.18 -7.27 3.95
C LYS A 84 8.19 -7.94 3.01
N ALA A 85 8.61 -9.00 2.32
CA ALA A 85 7.73 -9.77 1.44
C ALA A 85 6.48 -10.30 2.18
N ASP A 86 6.64 -10.71 3.44
CA ASP A 86 5.53 -11.20 4.29
C ASP A 86 4.45 -10.15 4.56
N TYR A 87 4.71 -8.87 4.30
CA TYR A 87 3.69 -7.82 4.39
C TYR A 87 2.55 -8.05 3.38
N LEU A 88 2.82 -8.71 2.25
CA LEU A 88 1.76 -9.09 1.31
C LEU A 88 0.75 -10.06 1.94
N ASN A 89 1.19 -10.95 2.83
CA ASN A 89 0.29 -11.86 3.56
C ASN A 89 -0.62 -11.08 4.52
N PHE A 90 -0.11 -9.98 5.10
CA PHE A 90 -0.92 -9.07 5.92
C PHE A 90 -1.94 -8.29 5.09
N LEU A 91 -1.62 -7.98 3.82
CA LEU A 91 -2.52 -7.30 2.90
C LEU A 91 -3.55 -8.23 2.25
N ASP A 92 -3.37 -9.55 2.31
CA ASP A 92 -4.33 -10.50 1.75
C ASP A 92 -5.71 -10.36 2.43
N GLY A 93 -6.75 -10.27 1.60
CA GLY A 93 -8.11 -9.95 2.02
C GLY A 93 -8.44 -8.45 2.06
N THR A 94 -7.46 -7.56 1.90
CA THR A 94 -7.73 -6.12 1.70
C THR A 94 -8.03 -5.81 0.23
N ILE A 95 -8.47 -4.58 -0.06
CA ILE A 95 -8.77 -4.11 -1.41
C ILE A 95 -7.52 -3.71 -2.23
N GLY A 96 -6.34 -3.65 -1.60
CA GLY A 96 -5.11 -3.11 -2.19
C GLY A 96 -5.27 -1.66 -2.65
N VAL A 97 -4.48 -1.25 -3.65
CA VAL A 97 -4.61 0.05 -4.33
C VAL A 97 -4.66 -0.16 -5.83
N GLN A 98 -5.28 0.77 -6.55
CA GLN A 98 -5.23 0.75 -8.01
C GLN A 98 -3.76 0.85 -8.48
N PRO A 99 -3.27 -0.09 -9.30
CA PRO A 99 -1.98 0.02 -9.92
C PRO A 99 -1.99 1.25 -10.83
N MET A 100 -1.06 2.17 -10.59
CA MET A 100 -0.82 3.29 -11.48
C MET A 100 0.08 2.76 -12.59
N SER A 101 -0.50 2.09 -13.58
CA SER A 101 0.24 1.81 -14.81
C SER A 101 0.56 3.16 -15.46
N VAL A 102 1.81 3.35 -15.87
CA VAL A 102 2.12 4.38 -16.85
C VAL A 102 1.35 3.94 -18.10
N PHE A 103 0.28 4.65 -18.47
CA PHE A 103 -0.36 4.41 -19.75
C PHE A 103 0.73 4.56 -20.81
N SER A 104 1.15 3.44 -21.39
CA SER A 104 2.04 3.47 -22.54
C SER A 104 1.19 4.04 -23.67
N GLN A 105 1.44 5.30 -24.04
CA GLN A 105 0.86 5.93 -25.22
C GLN A 105 1.39 5.27 -26.49
#